data_AF-A0A5N6YX51-F1
#
_entry.id   AF-A0A5N6YX51-F1
#
_cell.length_a   1.000
_cell.length_b   1.000
_cell.length_c   1.000
_cell.angle_alpha   90.00
_cell.angle_beta   90.00
_cell.angle_gamma   90.00
#
_symmetry.space_group_name_H-M   'P 1'
#
loop_
_entity.id
_entity.type
_entity.pdbx_description
1 polymer ?
#
loop_
_entity_poly.entity_id
_entity_poly.type
_entity_poly.pdbx_seq_one_letter_code
_entity_poly.pdbx_strand_id
1 'polypeptide(L)'
;MPSRGPRKTASGPSPGTSKRKIDEPRSPLRRSKRVKSTESLGNPSFPGRSEAKKEKPAPPGQKSLRAHGDSLALSVKEETEEEIGASVKAERDQGSAVKHEEADDKTAVTATSSKRRKTKKEKEVDMVPLRARTPGLRMCVGAHVSAAKGVFNAINNSMHIGGNAFALFLKSQRKWDNPPLHDDHRDNFRRLCKEHKYDSAKHILPHGSYLVNLAQEDKAKAKQAYDSFLDDLRRCEALGITLYNFHPGSANQSNFSDALSRLAKALTNALAATSTVTPVLETMCGHGTTIGGKLTEFRDLLAMIPQEYHSRIGICIDTCHSFAAGYDLASPPGFQAFMKEFEEVIGLQHLRALHLNDSKAPRGSKRDLHANIGTGFLGLRAFHNVMNEPRFEGLPMVLETPIDRPVSMISKSPVQKKDQDSDGAADVPTSNNKKKAQPKRPANSKEPTVADPSVWAREIELLESLIGMDPESPEFRALEAQLAEEGREMREKQQEQYERKLDAEEKKKTKSPRKKNQKTLMEMMNGAGKKGKANKNGSTEDSEDEGCQSHTE
;
A
#
# COMPACT_ATOMS: atom_id res chain seq x y z
N MET A 1 19.47 59.45 -34.09
CA MET A 1 19.72 60.84 -34.54
C MET A 1 20.86 60.80 -35.53
N PRO A 2 20.73 61.34 -36.76
CA PRO A 2 19.49 61.72 -37.48
C PRO A 2 18.74 60.42 -37.95
N SER A 3 18.12 60.15 -39.12
CA SER A 3 17.67 60.84 -40.37
C SER A 3 16.72 59.86 -41.13
N ARG A 4 15.73 60.23 -41.97
CA ARG A 4 14.94 61.49 -42.05
C ARG A 4 13.51 61.33 -42.66
N GLY A 5 13.19 60.34 -43.50
CA GLY A 5 11.81 60.07 -44.00
C GLY A 5 11.70 59.60 -45.47
N PRO A 6 10.55 59.79 -46.19
CA PRO A 6 9.33 60.53 -45.75
C PRO A 6 7.92 60.02 -46.21
N ARG A 7 6.86 60.48 -45.48
CA ARG A 7 5.43 60.69 -45.92
C ARG A 7 4.53 59.44 -46.18
N LYS A 8 3.18 59.48 -46.10
CA LYS A 8 2.17 60.57 -45.92
C LYS A 8 0.78 60.05 -45.37
N THR A 9 0.04 60.87 -44.58
CA THR A 9 -1.46 60.95 -44.37
C THR A 9 -2.30 59.68 -44.04
N ALA A 10 -3.05 59.57 -42.91
CA ALA A 10 -4.32 60.23 -42.47
C ALA A 10 -5.62 59.64 -43.13
N SER A 11 -6.82 59.47 -42.51
CA SER A 11 -7.42 59.83 -41.19
C SER A 11 -8.66 58.92 -40.84
N GLY A 12 -9.19 58.93 -39.59
CA GLY A 12 -10.46 58.25 -39.18
C GLY A 12 -11.65 59.24 -39.01
N PRO A 13 -12.71 58.99 -38.16
CA PRO A 13 -13.07 57.79 -37.36
C PRO A 13 -14.61 57.43 -37.25
N SER A 14 -14.95 56.26 -36.63
CA SER A 14 -16.24 55.95 -35.90
C SER A 14 -17.58 55.87 -36.68
N PRO A 15 -18.73 55.41 -36.08
CA PRO A 15 -18.97 54.32 -35.10
C PRO A 15 -20.19 53.39 -35.46
N GLY A 16 -20.50 52.35 -34.66
CA GLY A 16 -21.74 51.56 -34.76
C GLY A 16 -22.03 50.65 -33.53
N THR A 17 -23.29 50.35 -33.19
CA THR A 17 -23.67 49.69 -31.91
C THR A 17 -24.78 48.62 -31.99
N SER A 18 -24.78 47.62 -31.10
CA SER A 18 -25.99 46.83 -30.73
C SER A 18 -25.92 46.18 -29.31
N LYS A 19 -27.03 45.57 -28.84
CA LYS A 19 -27.35 45.07 -27.46
C LYS A 19 -28.28 43.81 -27.59
N ARG A 20 -28.63 42.91 -26.64
CA ARG A 20 -28.60 42.64 -25.16
C ARG A 20 -28.68 41.08 -25.00
N LYS A 21 -28.68 40.35 -23.85
CA LYS A 21 -28.51 40.60 -22.39
C LYS A 21 -27.08 40.14 -21.93
N ILE A 22 -26.67 39.75 -20.70
CA ILE A 22 -27.15 39.69 -19.28
C ILE A 22 -28.23 38.66 -18.80
N ASP A 23 -27.84 37.53 -18.19
CA ASP A 23 -28.58 36.89 -17.07
C ASP A 23 -27.59 36.47 -15.96
N GLU A 24 -28.00 36.53 -14.69
CA GLU A 24 -27.20 36.26 -13.47
C GLU A 24 -28.09 35.51 -12.45
N PRO A 25 -27.52 34.70 -11.54
CA PRO A 25 -28.08 34.66 -10.19
C PRO A 25 -27.05 34.89 -9.07
N ARG A 26 -27.31 35.96 -8.30
CA ARG A 26 -26.86 36.23 -6.92
C ARG A 26 -27.46 35.18 -5.95
N SER A 27 -27.04 34.97 -4.70
CA SER A 27 -26.06 35.55 -3.75
C SER A 27 -26.01 34.63 -2.49
N PRO A 28 -25.39 34.98 -1.34
CA PRO A 28 -24.32 35.95 -1.03
C PRO A 28 -23.13 35.37 -0.23
N LEU A 29 -22.03 36.12 -0.13
CA LEU A 29 -20.98 35.90 0.88
C LEU A 29 -21.32 36.63 2.20
N ARG A 30 -21.13 35.96 3.35
CA ARG A 30 -21.41 36.51 4.69
C ARG A 30 -20.16 37.16 5.31
N ARG A 31 -20.29 38.37 5.88
CA ARG A 31 -19.17 39.19 6.37
C ARG A 31 -19.33 39.57 7.85
N SER A 32 -18.36 39.19 8.69
CA SER A 32 -18.19 39.61 10.09
C SER A 32 -16.81 39.21 10.60
N LYS A 33 -16.09 39.95 11.45
CA LYS A 33 -16.28 41.31 11.99
C LYS A 33 -14.87 41.91 12.21
N ARG A 34 -14.71 43.24 12.14
CA ARG A 34 -13.42 43.92 12.39
C ARG A 34 -13.35 44.36 13.86
N VAL A 35 -12.24 44.08 14.53
CA VAL A 35 -11.86 44.68 15.82
C VAL A 35 -10.44 45.25 15.66
N LYS A 36 -10.14 46.38 16.32
CA LYS A 36 -8.84 47.06 16.24
C LYS A 36 -8.54 47.81 17.55
N SER A 37 -7.37 47.57 18.13
CA SER A 37 -6.73 48.29 19.23
C SER A 37 -5.21 48.07 19.06
N THR A 38 -4.44 49.08 18.66
CA THR A 38 -3.51 49.86 19.52
C THR A 38 -2.47 48.96 20.21
N GLU A 39 -1.21 48.96 19.77
CA GLU A 39 -0.14 49.92 20.17
C GLU A 39 0.25 49.79 21.66
N SER A 40 1.53 49.70 22.05
CA SER A 40 2.81 49.82 21.31
C SER A 40 4.00 49.21 22.09
N LEU A 41 5.24 49.44 21.60
CA LEU A 41 6.56 49.08 22.18
C LEU A 41 6.96 47.58 22.03
N GLY A 42 8.23 47.23 21.79
CA GLY A 42 9.42 48.04 21.52
C GLY A 42 10.60 47.14 21.08
N ASN A 43 11.51 47.63 20.24
CA ASN A 43 12.64 46.87 19.68
C ASN A 43 13.92 47.10 20.51
N PRO A 44 14.80 46.11 20.65
CA PRO A 44 16.22 46.36 20.35
C PRO A 44 16.89 45.23 19.55
N SER A 45 18.01 45.55 18.89
CA SER A 45 18.61 44.72 17.84
C SER A 45 20.13 44.58 17.96
N PHE A 46 20.64 43.33 17.83
CA PHE A 46 22.06 42.97 17.65
C PHE A 46 23.00 43.35 18.84
N PRO A 47 24.25 42.83 18.96
CA PRO A 47 25.18 42.17 18.01
C PRO A 47 25.21 40.62 18.15
N GLY A 48 26.04 39.84 17.45
CA GLY A 48 26.99 40.09 16.36
C GLY A 48 27.96 38.90 16.24
N ARG A 49 28.34 38.50 15.02
CA ARG A 49 29.05 37.23 14.77
C ARG A 49 30.53 37.46 14.48
N SER A 50 31.42 36.94 15.34
CA SER A 50 32.87 36.91 15.15
C SER A 50 33.36 35.49 14.84
N GLU A 51 34.44 35.37 14.08
CA GLU A 51 34.96 34.08 13.59
C GLU A 51 36.13 33.53 14.40
N ALA A 52 36.28 32.21 14.31
CA ALA A 52 37.52 31.43 14.37
C ALA A 52 38.53 31.65 15.53
N LYS A 53 38.71 30.59 16.33
CA LYS A 53 40.02 29.96 16.49
C LYS A 53 39.89 28.44 16.74
N LYS A 54 40.95 27.70 16.41
CA LYS A 54 41.06 26.24 16.60
C LYS A 54 41.61 25.95 17.99
N GLU A 55 41.21 24.84 18.61
CA GLU A 55 42.15 23.80 19.12
C GLU A 55 41.46 22.55 19.68
N LYS A 56 42.22 21.45 19.71
CA LYS A 56 41.93 20.08 20.19
C LYS A 56 43.27 19.29 20.15
N PRO A 57 43.42 18.14 20.84
CA PRO A 57 42.83 17.70 22.12
C PRO A 57 43.85 17.00 23.06
N ALA A 58 43.52 16.76 24.35
CA ALA A 58 44.07 15.63 25.14
C ALA A 58 43.28 15.39 26.47
N PRO A 59 43.09 14.13 26.92
CA PRO A 59 42.61 13.74 28.26
C PRO A 59 43.70 12.91 29.01
N PRO A 60 43.45 12.05 30.02
CA PRO A 60 42.30 11.89 30.94
C PRO A 60 42.72 11.94 32.44
N GLY A 61 41.77 11.72 33.38
CA GLY A 61 42.09 11.48 34.81
C GLY A 61 40.99 10.70 35.55
N GLN A 62 41.38 9.67 36.33
CA GLN A 62 40.47 8.82 37.12
C GLN A 62 40.55 9.10 38.63
N LYS A 63 39.40 9.08 39.31
CA LYS A 63 39.06 8.61 40.69
C LYS A 63 37.68 9.19 41.05
N SER A 64 36.66 8.47 41.51
CA SER A 64 36.55 7.45 42.57
C SER A 64 36.67 8.02 43.99
N LEU A 65 35.53 8.28 44.67
CA LEU A 65 35.12 7.58 45.91
C LEU A 65 33.77 8.07 46.51
N ARG A 66 32.99 7.07 46.96
CA ARG A 66 31.92 6.98 47.99
C ARG A 66 31.37 8.24 48.73
N ALA A 67 30.06 8.47 48.53
CA ALA A 67 28.95 8.36 49.50
C ALA A 67 29.05 8.91 50.95
N HIS A 68 28.24 9.95 51.23
CA HIS A 68 27.29 10.14 52.36
C HIS A 68 26.45 11.42 52.06
N GLY A 69 25.28 11.70 52.64
CA GLY A 69 24.49 10.88 53.57
C GLY A 69 23.54 11.65 54.50
N ASP A 70 22.64 12.51 53.97
CA ASP A 70 21.44 13.04 54.67
C ASP A 70 20.40 13.43 53.59
N SER A 71 19.08 13.26 53.70
CA SER A 71 18.09 13.23 54.81
C SER A 71 17.54 14.60 55.25
N LEU A 72 16.33 14.90 54.75
CA LEU A 72 15.35 15.86 55.27
C LEU A 72 13.95 15.34 54.87
N ALA A 73 12.93 15.64 55.66
CA ALA A 73 11.60 15.02 55.59
C ALA A 73 10.45 16.04 55.74
N LEU A 74 9.21 15.52 55.79
CA LEU A 74 7.93 16.22 56.03
C LEU A 74 7.36 16.98 54.80
N SER A 75 6.03 17.06 54.59
CA SER A 75 4.90 16.44 55.31
C SER A 75 3.72 16.10 54.37
N VAL A 76 2.85 15.18 54.85
CA VAL A 76 1.59 14.79 54.23
C VAL A 76 0.49 15.83 54.50
N LYS A 77 -0.49 15.92 53.60
CA LYS A 77 -1.87 16.31 53.94
C LYS A 77 -2.87 15.40 53.21
N GLU A 78 -3.85 14.90 53.97
CA GLU A 78 -5.08 14.28 53.46
C GLU A 78 -6.22 15.31 53.53
N GLU A 79 -7.24 15.14 52.69
CA GLU A 79 -8.61 15.68 52.77
C GLU A 79 -9.40 14.93 51.67
N THR A 80 -9.93 13.72 51.97
CA THR A 80 -11.31 13.42 52.38
C THR A 80 -12.37 13.53 51.27
N GLU A 81 -13.18 12.48 51.13
CA GLU A 81 -14.30 12.37 50.18
C GLU A 81 -15.57 13.05 50.72
N GLU A 82 -16.46 13.53 49.83
CA GLU A 82 -17.88 13.75 50.14
C GLU A 82 -18.75 13.21 49.00
N GLU A 83 -19.74 12.36 49.33
CA GLU A 83 -20.83 12.00 48.43
C GLU A 83 -21.90 13.09 48.41
N ILE A 84 -22.47 13.39 47.23
CA ILE A 84 -23.77 14.06 47.13
C ILE A 84 -24.68 13.25 46.21
N GLY A 85 -25.52 12.42 46.82
CA GLY A 85 -26.55 11.66 46.11
C GLY A 85 -27.77 12.53 45.78
N ALA A 86 -28.21 12.50 44.51
CA ALA A 86 -29.48 13.06 44.07
C ALA A 86 -30.25 12.02 43.25
N SER A 87 -31.40 11.58 43.78
CA SER A 87 -32.36 10.69 43.11
C SER A 87 -33.57 11.50 42.61
N VAL A 88 -34.54 10.82 41.99
CA VAL A 88 -35.84 11.36 41.54
C VAL A 88 -35.70 12.26 40.27
N LYS A 89 -36.48 12.13 39.19
CA LYS A 89 -37.71 11.35 38.93
C LYS A 89 -37.68 10.76 37.51
N ALA A 90 -38.43 9.68 37.30
CA ALA A 90 -38.88 9.29 35.97
C ALA A 90 -40.36 9.65 35.82
N GLU A 91 -40.74 10.28 34.72
CA GLU A 91 -42.14 10.41 34.32
C GLU A 91 -42.35 9.77 32.94
N ARG A 92 -43.45 9.03 32.83
CA ARG A 92 -44.01 8.58 31.55
C ARG A 92 -44.92 9.68 31.04
N ASP A 93 -44.99 9.86 29.73
CA ASP A 93 -46.21 10.34 29.10
C ASP A 93 -46.63 9.38 27.97
N GLN A 94 -47.91 9.37 27.63
CA GLN A 94 -48.52 8.37 26.76
C GLN A 94 -49.20 8.99 25.54
N GLY A 95 -48.87 8.45 24.37
CA GLY A 95 -49.86 8.18 23.32
C GLY A 95 -50.40 9.37 22.52
N SER A 96 -50.14 9.35 21.21
CA SER A 96 -51.18 9.72 20.27
C SER A 96 -51.13 8.83 19.02
N ALA A 97 -52.24 8.16 18.77
CA ALA A 97 -52.60 7.55 17.49
C ALA A 97 -53.16 8.66 16.56
N VAL A 98 -53.33 8.54 15.25
CA VAL A 98 -52.98 7.55 14.23
C VAL A 98 -53.14 8.27 12.87
N LYS A 99 -52.48 7.81 11.80
CA LYS A 99 -53.10 7.80 10.47
C LYS A 99 -52.45 6.78 9.53
N HIS A 100 -53.26 5.87 9.02
CA HIS A 100 -52.94 5.06 7.84
C HIS A 100 -53.27 5.86 6.58
N GLU A 101 -52.46 5.71 5.54
CA GLU A 101 -52.96 5.56 4.16
C GLU A 101 -52.16 4.41 3.52
N GLU A 102 -52.83 3.52 2.77
CA GLU A 102 -52.21 2.43 2.03
C GLU A 102 -52.13 2.76 0.54
N ALA A 103 -51.05 2.34 -0.11
CA ALA A 103 -50.99 2.18 -1.56
C ALA A 103 -50.10 0.97 -1.88
N ASP A 104 -50.66 0.01 -2.61
CA ASP A 104 -50.02 -1.26 -2.97
C ASP A 104 -49.32 -1.14 -4.34
N ASP A 105 -48.06 -1.56 -4.43
CA ASP A 105 -47.50 -2.10 -5.68
C ASP A 105 -46.47 -3.20 -5.37
N LYS A 106 -46.42 -4.22 -6.23
CA LYS A 106 -45.68 -5.47 -6.05
C LYS A 106 -44.67 -5.67 -7.17
N THR A 107 -43.38 -5.51 -6.86
CA THR A 107 -42.31 -6.10 -7.67
C THR A 107 -41.43 -7.03 -6.84
N ALA A 108 -41.33 -8.30 -7.27
CA ALA A 108 -40.64 -9.35 -6.52
C ALA A 108 -39.12 -9.22 -6.66
N VAL A 109 -38.42 -9.11 -5.52
CA VAL A 109 -36.95 -9.13 -5.46
C VAL A 109 -36.50 -10.45 -4.83
N THR A 110 -35.57 -11.13 -5.48
CA THR A 110 -35.06 -12.44 -5.05
C THR A 110 -34.26 -12.36 -3.75
N ALA A 111 -34.59 -13.22 -2.80
CA ALA A 111 -34.00 -13.21 -1.46
C ALA A 111 -32.51 -13.58 -1.47
N THR A 112 -31.64 -12.58 -1.33
CA THR A 112 -30.24 -12.78 -0.96
C THR A 112 -30.12 -12.91 0.56
N SER A 113 -29.34 -13.90 1.03
CA SER A 113 -29.24 -14.22 2.45
C SER A 113 -28.51 -13.12 3.22
N SER A 114 -29.27 -12.32 3.98
CA SER A 114 -28.72 -11.24 4.80
C SER A 114 -27.86 -11.81 5.93
N LYS A 115 -26.60 -11.36 6.03
CA LYS A 115 -25.73 -11.73 7.16
C LYS A 115 -26.31 -11.16 8.46
N ARG A 116 -26.65 -12.04 9.41
CA ARG A 116 -27.14 -11.70 10.75
C ARG A 116 -26.27 -10.63 11.40
N ARG A 117 -26.90 -9.53 11.84
CA ARG A 117 -26.25 -8.38 12.46
C ARG A 117 -25.77 -8.76 13.87
N LYS A 118 -24.44 -8.87 14.09
CA LYS A 118 -23.84 -9.20 15.40
C LYS A 118 -24.39 -8.31 16.52
N THR A 119 -24.73 -8.94 17.64
CA THR A 119 -25.21 -8.35 18.90
C THR A 119 -24.10 -7.54 19.59
N LYS A 120 -24.46 -6.75 20.62
CA LYS A 120 -23.48 -5.96 21.39
C LYS A 120 -22.43 -6.86 22.06
N LYS A 121 -22.85 -7.98 22.65
CA LYS A 121 -21.95 -8.92 23.33
C LYS A 121 -21.02 -9.66 22.35
N GLU A 122 -21.50 -10.03 21.16
CA GLU A 122 -20.64 -10.57 20.09
C GLU A 122 -19.63 -9.54 19.57
N LYS A 123 -19.95 -8.24 19.60
CA LYS A 123 -18.98 -7.18 19.30
C LYS A 123 -17.95 -6.98 20.43
N GLU A 124 -18.37 -7.08 21.68
CA GLU A 124 -17.44 -6.99 22.83
C GLU A 124 -16.47 -8.18 22.86
N VAL A 125 -16.88 -9.36 22.38
CA VAL A 125 -15.99 -10.51 22.16
C VAL A 125 -15.09 -10.33 20.92
N ASP A 126 -15.57 -9.74 19.81
CA ASP A 126 -14.73 -9.32 18.68
C ASP A 126 -13.67 -8.26 19.07
N MET A 127 -13.90 -7.52 20.16
CA MET A 127 -13.04 -6.42 20.63
C MET A 127 -11.91 -6.87 21.56
N VAL A 128 -11.82 -8.15 21.93
CA VAL A 128 -10.60 -8.69 22.54
C VAL A 128 -9.50 -8.68 21.46
N PRO A 129 -8.35 -8.03 21.68
CA PRO A 129 -7.28 -8.04 20.70
C PRO A 129 -6.65 -9.44 20.61
N LEU A 130 -6.32 -9.88 19.39
CA LEU A 130 -5.61 -11.14 19.15
C LEU A 130 -4.21 -11.12 19.77
N ARG A 131 -3.62 -9.92 19.88
CA ARG A 131 -2.36 -9.66 20.56
C ARG A 131 -2.41 -8.28 21.20
N ALA A 132 -1.96 -8.15 22.45
CA ALA A 132 -1.79 -6.85 23.08
C ALA A 132 -0.69 -6.05 22.37
N ARG A 133 -0.85 -4.72 22.27
CA ARG A 133 0.22 -3.85 21.73
C ARG A 133 1.39 -3.76 22.72
N THR A 134 2.61 -3.66 22.20
CA THR A 134 3.83 -3.38 22.96
C THR A 134 4.25 -1.91 22.78
N PRO A 135 3.63 -0.93 23.48
CA PRO A 135 3.95 0.49 23.29
C PRO A 135 5.37 0.81 23.79
N GLY A 136 6.06 1.72 23.09
CA GLY A 136 7.39 2.20 23.49
C GLY A 136 8.57 1.39 22.94
N LEU A 137 8.32 0.37 22.10
CA LEU A 137 9.39 -0.25 21.30
C LEU A 137 10.02 0.76 20.33
N ARG A 138 11.32 0.59 20.07
CA ARG A 138 12.10 1.39 19.11
C ARG A 138 11.65 1.18 17.66
N MET A 139 11.21 -0.04 17.33
CA MET A 139 10.69 -0.39 16.01
C MET A 139 9.16 -0.38 16.00
N CYS A 140 8.55 0.43 15.14
CA CYS A 140 7.10 0.63 15.11
C CYS A 140 6.45 -0.28 14.05
N VAL A 141 6.28 -1.56 14.38
CA VAL A 141 5.69 -2.58 13.49
C VAL A 141 4.15 -2.53 13.48
N GLY A 142 3.54 -2.84 12.34
CA GLY A 142 2.10 -3.03 12.16
C GLY A 142 1.78 -3.62 10.79
N ALA A 143 0.58 -3.38 10.26
CA ALA A 143 0.14 -3.94 8.96
C ALA A 143 -0.76 -2.97 8.16
N HIS A 144 -0.98 -3.27 6.88
CA HIS A 144 -1.95 -2.56 6.04
C HIS A 144 -3.39 -2.98 6.36
N VAL A 145 -3.94 -2.44 7.45
CA VAL A 145 -5.28 -2.81 7.94
C VAL A 145 -6.44 -2.20 7.14
N SER A 146 -7.64 -2.75 7.33
CA SER A 146 -8.84 -2.28 6.63
C SER A 146 -9.42 -0.99 7.24
N ALA A 147 -9.70 0.01 6.39
CA ALA A 147 -10.48 1.20 6.72
C ALA A 147 -11.98 1.07 6.37
N ALA A 148 -12.49 -0.17 6.18
CA ALA A 148 -13.87 -0.39 5.78
C ALA A 148 -14.88 0.25 6.76
N LYS A 149 -15.92 0.87 6.22
CA LYS A 149 -16.96 1.63 6.95
C LYS A 149 -16.46 2.92 7.65
N GLY A 150 -15.20 3.32 7.48
CA GLY A 150 -14.66 4.58 7.99
C GLY A 150 -13.20 4.45 8.43
N VAL A 151 -12.39 5.47 8.12
CA VAL A 151 -10.93 5.49 8.41
C VAL A 151 -10.60 5.27 9.88
N PHE A 152 -11.47 5.69 10.80
CA PHE A 152 -11.33 5.46 12.24
C PHE A 152 -11.30 3.97 12.63
N ASN A 153 -11.88 3.07 11.81
CA ASN A 153 -11.82 1.62 12.07
C ASN A 153 -10.41 1.03 11.84
N ALA A 154 -9.54 1.70 11.07
CA ALA A 154 -8.16 1.24 10.90
C ALA A 154 -7.40 1.24 12.25
N ILE A 155 -7.67 2.21 13.13
CA ILE A 155 -7.07 2.27 14.47
C ILE A 155 -7.49 1.05 15.30
N ASN A 156 -8.79 0.73 15.31
CA ASN A 156 -9.32 -0.45 15.99
C ASN A 156 -8.72 -1.76 15.44
N ASN A 157 -8.58 -1.86 14.11
CA ASN A 157 -8.02 -3.03 13.45
C ASN A 157 -6.50 -3.18 13.70
N SER A 158 -5.74 -2.07 13.79
CA SER A 158 -4.32 -2.09 14.17
C SER A 158 -4.13 -2.53 15.62
N MET A 159 -4.96 -2.01 16.55
CA MET A 159 -4.95 -2.47 17.94
C MET A 159 -5.30 -3.96 18.09
N HIS A 160 -6.27 -4.46 17.32
CA HIS A 160 -6.72 -5.85 17.38
C HIS A 160 -5.62 -6.85 16.98
N ILE A 161 -4.64 -6.44 16.16
CA ILE A 161 -3.47 -7.26 15.80
C ILE A 161 -2.20 -6.92 16.61
N GLY A 162 -2.27 -6.02 17.59
CA GLY A 162 -1.11 -5.60 18.39
C GLY A 162 -0.17 -4.60 17.68
N GLY A 163 -0.59 -3.98 16.58
CA GLY A 163 0.24 -3.07 15.77
C GLY A 163 0.49 -1.70 16.42
N ASN A 164 1.74 -1.24 16.37
CA ASN A 164 2.18 0.10 16.80
C ASN A 164 2.22 1.13 15.66
N ALA A 165 2.38 0.67 14.42
CA ALA A 165 2.09 1.45 13.20
C ALA A 165 0.90 0.84 12.43
N PHE A 166 0.47 1.50 11.35
CA PHE A 166 -0.36 0.87 10.32
C PHE A 166 -0.40 1.65 9.00
N ALA A 167 -0.71 0.94 7.92
CA ALA A 167 -1.17 1.53 6.66
C ALA A 167 -2.69 1.35 6.48
N LEU A 168 -3.27 2.16 5.59
CA LEU A 168 -4.68 2.10 5.19
C LEU A 168 -4.91 2.76 3.83
N PHE A 169 -5.92 2.30 3.08
CA PHE A 169 -6.46 3.08 1.98
C PHE A 169 -7.44 4.13 2.52
N LEU A 170 -7.25 5.41 2.17
CA LEU A 170 -8.11 6.52 2.60
C LEU A 170 -9.50 6.52 1.94
N LYS A 171 -9.60 5.85 0.78
CA LYS A 171 -10.81 5.70 -0.05
C LYS A 171 -10.75 4.39 -0.86
N SER A 172 -11.72 4.12 -1.73
CA SER A 172 -11.73 2.88 -2.53
C SER A 172 -10.61 2.87 -3.55
N GLN A 173 -9.57 2.07 -3.32
CA GLN A 173 -8.46 1.89 -4.26
C GLN A 173 -8.88 1.33 -5.63
N ARG A 174 -10.10 0.78 -5.74
CA ARG A 174 -10.67 0.16 -6.95
C ARG A 174 -11.50 1.10 -7.83
N LYS A 175 -11.65 2.38 -7.46
CA LYS A 175 -12.50 3.37 -8.16
C LYS A 175 -11.88 4.76 -8.10
N TRP A 176 -12.09 5.56 -9.15
CA TRP A 176 -11.72 6.97 -9.17
C TRP A 176 -12.67 7.81 -8.31
N ASP A 177 -13.97 7.75 -8.62
CA ASP A 177 -15.00 8.46 -7.86
C ASP A 177 -15.18 7.85 -6.47
N ASN A 178 -15.19 8.72 -5.46
CA ASN A 178 -15.18 8.40 -4.04
C ASN A 178 -15.84 9.55 -3.26
N PRO A 179 -16.69 9.27 -2.25
CA PRO A 179 -17.30 10.33 -1.45
C PRO A 179 -16.24 11.18 -0.70
N PRO A 180 -16.55 12.45 -0.38
CA PRO A 180 -15.75 13.28 0.51
C PRO A 180 -15.49 12.60 1.86
N LEU A 181 -14.41 12.99 2.53
CA LEU A 181 -14.15 12.58 3.91
C LEU A 181 -15.19 13.23 4.84
N HIS A 182 -16.00 12.42 5.52
CA HIS A 182 -17.00 12.91 6.48
C HIS A 182 -16.33 13.49 7.74
N ASP A 183 -16.84 14.61 8.25
CA ASP A 183 -16.31 15.29 9.44
C ASP A 183 -16.26 14.35 10.65
N ASP A 184 -17.36 13.67 10.97
CA ASP A 184 -17.43 12.67 12.05
C ASP A 184 -16.38 11.55 11.90
N HIS A 185 -16.03 11.15 10.68
CA HIS A 185 -15.00 10.12 10.45
C HIS A 185 -13.59 10.67 10.70
N ARG A 186 -13.34 11.92 10.31
CA ARG A 186 -12.09 12.65 10.62
C ARG A 186 -11.91 12.80 12.13
N ASP A 187 -12.95 13.26 12.83
CA ASP A 187 -12.81 13.64 14.23
C ASP A 187 -12.84 12.43 15.16
N ASN A 188 -13.55 11.35 14.80
CA ASN A 188 -13.37 10.06 15.48
C ASN A 188 -11.98 9.46 15.25
N PHE A 189 -11.40 9.56 14.03
CA PHE A 189 -10.03 9.13 13.77
C PHE A 189 -9.03 9.91 14.64
N ARG A 190 -9.13 11.25 14.64
CA ARG A 190 -8.27 12.13 15.47
C ARG A 190 -8.42 11.88 16.97
N ARG A 191 -9.63 11.56 17.46
CA ARG A 191 -9.88 11.16 18.85
C ARG A 191 -9.19 9.83 19.17
N LEU A 192 -9.45 8.78 18.40
CA LEU A 192 -8.89 7.45 18.63
C LEU A 192 -7.36 7.42 18.52
N CYS A 193 -6.75 8.24 17.65
CA CYS A 193 -5.28 8.39 17.61
C CYS A 193 -4.72 8.89 18.95
N LYS A 194 -5.35 9.91 19.56
CA LYS A 194 -4.96 10.44 20.87
C LYS A 194 -5.22 9.43 21.99
N GLU A 195 -6.40 8.83 22.00
CA GLU A 195 -6.88 7.86 22.98
C GLU A 195 -5.97 6.62 23.06
N HIS A 196 -5.50 6.13 21.91
CA HIS A 196 -4.66 4.94 21.79
C HIS A 196 -3.18 5.27 21.48
N LYS A 197 -2.76 6.53 21.68
CA LYS A 197 -1.37 6.99 21.57
C LYS A 197 -0.68 6.63 20.24
N TYR A 198 -1.40 6.73 19.12
CA TYR A 198 -0.80 6.73 17.79
C TYR A 198 -0.42 8.17 17.41
N ASP A 199 0.87 8.41 17.19
CA ASP A 199 1.32 9.64 16.55
C ASP A 199 0.98 9.58 15.06
N SER A 200 -0.06 10.32 14.64
CA SER A 200 -0.53 10.31 13.25
C SER A 200 0.48 10.91 12.27
N ALA A 201 1.47 11.67 12.73
CA ALA A 201 2.54 12.20 11.89
C ALA A 201 3.65 11.17 11.60
N LYS A 202 3.81 10.15 12.46
CA LYS A 202 4.90 9.15 12.36
C LYS A 202 4.42 7.74 12.07
N HIS A 203 3.41 7.25 12.80
CA HIS A 203 3.07 5.82 12.86
C HIS A 203 1.98 5.40 11.86
N ILE A 204 1.47 6.33 11.05
CA ILE A 204 0.36 6.07 10.11
C ILE A 204 0.83 6.40 8.69
N LEU A 205 0.79 5.39 7.83
CA LEU A 205 1.30 5.44 6.46
C LEU A 205 0.19 5.06 5.46
N PRO A 206 -0.72 5.96 5.09
CA PRO A 206 -1.80 5.63 4.17
C PRO A 206 -1.25 5.33 2.77
N HIS A 207 -1.83 4.34 2.11
CA HIS A 207 -1.41 3.90 0.78
C HIS A 207 -2.30 4.48 -0.32
N GLY A 208 -1.67 4.90 -1.41
CA GLY A 208 -2.36 5.36 -2.61
C GLY A 208 -2.99 4.24 -3.45
N SER A 209 -3.96 4.59 -4.28
CA SER A 209 -4.58 3.65 -5.21
C SER A 209 -3.60 3.22 -6.31
N TYR A 210 -3.52 1.91 -6.58
CA TYR A 210 -2.78 1.33 -7.71
C TYR A 210 -3.27 1.80 -9.11
N LEU A 211 -4.38 2.54 -9.18
CA LEU A 211 -4.83 3.20 -10.41
C LEU A 211 -4.04 4.47 -10.72
N VAL A 212 -3.44 5.10 -9.71
CA VAL A 212 -2.68 6.35 -9.84
C VAL A 212 -1.33 6.06 -10.51
N ASN A 213 -1.09 6.68 -11.66
CA ASN A 213 0.22 6.74 -12.30
C ASN A 213 0.51 8.21 -12.66
N LEU A 214 1.33 8.88 -11.84
CA LEU A 214 1.69 10.29 -12.05
C LEU A 214 2.67 10.49 -13.22
N ALA A 215 3.33 9.42 -13.67
CA ALA A 215 4.19 9.42 -14.85
C ALA A 215 3.40 9.21 -16.17
N GLN A 216 2.06 9.14 -16.13
CA GLN A 216 1.21 8.93 -17.30
C GLN A 216 1.37 10.03 -18.36
N GLU A 217 1.37 9.65 -19.63
CA GLU A 217 1.53 10.55 -20.79
C GLU A 217 0.20 11.14 -21.28
N ASP A 218 -0.85 10.31 -21.33
CA ASP A 218 -2.18 10.77 -21.73
C ASP A 218 -2.72 11.83 -20.75
N LYS A 219 -3.02 13.02 -21.29
CA LYS A 219 -3.37 14.21 -20.48
C LYS A 219 -4.63 14.03 -19.65
N ALA A 220 -5.62 13.25 -20.13
CA ALA A 220 -6.85 13.00 -19.41
C ALA A 220 -6.62 12.07 -18.20
N LYS A 221 -5.96 10.93 -18.42
CA LYS A 221 -5.58 9.99 -17.35
C LYS A 221 -4.57 10.62 -16.37
N ALA A 222 -3.62 11.42 -16.85
CA ALA A 222 -2.67 12.14 -16.00
C ALA A 222 -3.38 13.15 -15.09
N LYS A 223 -4.37 13.90 -15.59
CA LYS A 223 -5.21 14.77 -14.75
C LYS A 223 -6.01 13.95 -13.73
N GLN A 224 -6.65 12.87 -14.15
CA GLN A 224 -7.44 12.00 -13.26
C GLN A 224 -6.60 11.38 -12.13
N ALA A 225 -5.37 10.92 -12.45
CA ALA A 225 -4.42 10.42 -11.47
C ALA A 225 -3.96 11.53 -10.50
N TYR A 226 -3.63 12.71 -11.01
CA TYR A 226 -3.22 13.87 -10.21
C TYR A 226 -4.34 14.39 -9.29
N ASP A 227 -5.58 14.52 -9.80
CA ASP A 227 -6.74 14.94 -9.02
C ASP A 227 -7.00 13.96 -7.87
N SER A 228 -6.93 12.64 -8.13
CA SER A 228 -7.10 11.60 -7.12
C SER A 228 -5.99 11.63 -6.06
N PHE A 229 -4.74 11.80 -6.49
CA PHE A 229 -3.57 11.91 -5.61
C PHE A 229 -3.65 13.15 -4.70
N LEU A 230 -4.01 14.31 -5.25
CA LEU A 230 -4.16 15.54 -4.49
C LEU A 230 -5.33 15.50 -3.50
N ASP A 231 -6.42 14.80 -3.81
CA ASP A 231 -7.49 14.50 -2.85
C ASP A 231 -7.02 13.59 -1.71
N ASP A 232 -6.20 12.57 -1.98
CA ASP A 232 -5.62 11.72 -0.92
C ASP A 232 -4.64 12.49 -0.01
N LEU A 233 -3.76 13.31 -0.59
CA LEU A 233 -2.89 14.20 0.18
C LEU A 233 -3.68 15.14 1.11
N ARG A 234 -4.77 15.75 0.59
CA ARG A 234 -5.66 16.60 1.40
C ARG A 234 -6.42 15.81 2.48
N ARG A 235 -6.74 14.54 2.24
CA ARG A 235 -7.30 13.63 3.27
C ARG A 235 -6.28 13.33 4.36
N CYS A 236 -4.99 13.17 4.05
CA CYS A 236 -3.94 13.09 5.07
C CYS A 236 -3.89 14.35 5.94
N GLU A 237 -3.82 15.54 5.34
CA GLU A 237 -3.81 16.81 6.10
C GLU A 237 -5.07 16.98 6.95
N ALA A 238 -6.24 16.67 6.39
CA ALA A 238 -7.51 16.69 7.12
C ALA A 238 -7.52 15.70 8.31
N LEU A 239 -6.87 14.54 8.20
CA LEU A 239 -6.76 13.57 9.30
C LEU A 239 -5.66 13.94 10.31
N GLY A 240 -4.71 14.80 9.95
CA GLY A 240 -3.51 15.09 10.76
C GLY A 240 -2.38 14.09 10.53
N ILE A 241 -2.36 13.46 9.35
CA ILE A 241 -1.33 12.52 8.90
C ILE A 241 -0.33 13.27 8.02
N THR A 242 0.97 13.06 8.24
CA THR A 242 2.04 13.75 7.48
C THR A 242 2.86 12.81 6.59
N LEU A 243 2.43 11.57 6.39
CA LEU A 243 3.00 10.63 5.42
C LEU A 243 1.90 10.15 4.45
N TYR A 244 2.28 9.74 3.25
CA TYR A 244 1.40 9.14 2.25
C TYR A 244 2.24 8.32 1.25
N ASN A 245 2.13 6.99 1.30
CA ASN A 245 2.88 6.09 0.45
C ASN A 245 2.21 5.87 -0.90
N PHE A 246 2.99 5.84 -1.98
CA PHE A 246 2.51 5.46 -3.30
C PHE A 246 3.63 4.91 -4.19
N HIS A 247 3.25 4.02 -5.13
CA HIS A 247 4.16 3.57 -6.18
C HIS A 247 4.46 4.75 -7.13
N PRO A 248 5.73 5.01 -7.51
CA PRO A 248 6.10 6.12 -8.40
C PRO A 248 5.35 6.16 -9.75
N GLY A 249 4.94 4.99 -10.25
CA GLY A 249 4.19 4.83 -11.49
C GLY A 249 4.97 4.06 -12.56
N SER A 250 4.62 4.26 -13.82
CA SER A 250 5.24 3.56 -14.95
C SER A 250 5.26 4.39 -16.23
N ALA A 251 6.35 4.28 -17.00
CA ALA A 251 6.53 4.98 -18.28
C ALA A 251 5.60 4.48 -19.40
N ASN A 252 4.98 3.31 -19.22
CA ASN A 252 4.05 2.67 -20.15
C ASN A 252 4.69 2.44 -21.54
N GLN A 253 4.33 3.25 -22.54
CA GLN A 253 4.89 3.23 -23.90
C GLN A 253 5.85 4.40 -24.18
N SER A 254 5.93 5.39 -23.29
CA SER A 254 6.81 6.55 -23.41
C SER A 254 8.24 6.23 -22.96
N ASN A 255 9.20 7.09 -23.28
CA ASN A 255 10.56 6.96 -22.77
C ASN A 255 10.63 7.26 -21.25
N PHE A 256 11.64 6.70 -20.59
CA PHE A 256 11.77 6.78 -19.13
C PHE A 256 12.06 8.20 -18.61
N SER A 257 12.81 9.00 -19.38
CA SER A 257 13.17 10.38 -18.98
C SER A 257 11.95 11.29 -18.91
N ASP A 258 11.08 11.25 -19.93
CA ASP A 258 9.85 12.04 -19.94
C ASP A 258 8.85 11.54 -18.89
N ALA A 259 8.83 10.24 -18.59
CA ALA A 259 8.03 9.68 -17.51
C ALA A 259 8.48 10.19 -16.13
N LEU A 260 9.79 10.26 -15.89
CA LEU A 260 10.38 10.80 -14.67
C LEU A 260 10.12 12.32 -14.55
N SER A 261 10.25 13.06 -15.64
CA SER A 261 9.93 14.49 -15.73
C SER A 261 8.45 14.79 -15.44
N ARG A 262 7.52 13.96 -15.93
CA ARG A 262 6.09 14.06 -15.60
C ARG A 262 5.81 13.78 -14.12
N LEU A 263 6.46 12.77 -13.54
CA LEU A 263 6.38 12.46 -12.10
C LEU A 263 6.92 13.61 -11.25
N ALA A 264 8.12 14.15 -11.55
CA ALA A 264 8.72 15.29 -10.85
C ALA A 264 7.81 16.52 -10.87
N LYS A 265 7.22 16.81 -12.03
CA LYS A 265 6.28 17.93 -12.20
C LYS A 265 4.97 17.72 -11.44
N ALA A 266 4.42 16.50 -11.46
CA ALA A 266 3.22 16.16 -10.69
C ALA A 266 3.45 16.30 -9.18
N LEU A 267 4.60 15.81 -8.67
CA LEU A 267 4.98 15.96 -7.28
C LEU A 267 5.19 17.42 -6.90
N THR A 268 5.94 18.19 -7.69
CA THR A 268 6.17 19.62 -7.43
C THR A 268 4.87 20.41 -7.37
N ASN A 269 3.92 20.13 -8.27
CA ASN A 269 2.58 20.75 -8.24
C ASN A 269 1.78 20.37 -6.98
N ALA A 270 1.83 19.09 -6.58
CA ALA A 270 1.10 18.60 -5.41
C ALA A 270 1.69 19.16 -4.09
N LEU A 271 3.02 19.23 -4.00
CA LEU A 271 3.77 19.89 -2.93
C LEU A 271 3.46 21.38 -2.83
N ALA A 272 3.34 22.09 -3.96
CA ALA A 272 2.90 23.49 -3.97
C ALA A 272 1.42 23.67 -3.57
N ALA A 273 0.60 22.63 -3.71
CA ALA A 273 -0.84 22.64 -3.42
C ALA A 273 -1.21 22.08 -2.03
N THR A 274 -0.22 21.76 -1.19
CA THR A 274 -0.35 21.18 0.16
C THR A 274 0.72 21.70 1.11
N SER A 275 0.51 21.59 2.42
CA SER A 275 1.35 22.20 3.46
C SER A 275 2.16 21.18 4.28
N THR A 276 1.54 20.15 4.85
CA THR A 276 2.18 19.31 5.89
C THR A 276 2.47 17.88 5.48
N VAL A 277 1.95 17.40 4.34
CA VAL A 277 2.02 15.99 3.98
C VAL A 277 3.29 15.61 3.19
N THR A 278 3.81 14.45 3.59
CA THR A 278 4.85 13.56 3.06
C THR A 278 4.53 12.70 1.84
N PRO A 279 4.66 13.09 0.55
CA PRO A 279 4.74 12.10 -0.53
C PRO A 279 5.91 11.13 -0.31
N VAL A 280 5.60 9.89 0.04
CA VAL A 280 6.56 8.80 0.23
C VAL A 280 6.51 7.91 -1.02
N LEU A 281 7.62 7.86 -1.75
CA LEU A 281 7.75 7.02 -2.95
C LEU A 281 8.26 5.64 -2.58
N GLU A 282 7.61 4.59 -3.07
CA GLU A 282 8.03 3.22 -2.76
C GLU A 282 9.08 2.66 -3.75
N THR A 283 10.03 1.88 -3.23
CA THR A 283 10.88 0.99 -4.05
C THR A 283 10.03 -0.06 -4.76
N MET A 284 10.16 -0.19 -6.08
CA MET A 284 9.36 -1.12 -6.88
C MET A 284 10.14 -2.34 -7.34
N CYS A 285 9.45 -3.45 -7.62
CA CYS A 285 10.07 -4.70 -8.12
C CYS A 285 10.72 -4.61 -9.53
N GLY A 286 10.79 -3.43 -10.16
CA GLY A 286 11.41 -3.23 -11.47
C GLY A 286 10.71 -3.95 -12.64
N HIS A 287 9.41 -4.22 -12.51
CA HIS A 287 8.63 -4.94 -13.51
C HIS A 287 8.27 -4.06 -14.73
N GLY A 288 8.52 -4.57 -15.94
CA GLY A 288 8.12 -3.90 -17.19
C GLY A 288 8.74 -2.51 -17.34
N THR A 289 7.94 -1.46 -17.17
CA THR A 289 8.34 -0.05 -17.23
C THR A 289 7.98 0.74 -15.96
N THR A 290 7.88 0.08 -14.81
CA THR A 290 7.74 0.76 -13.50
C THR A 290 8.96 1.63 -13.18
N ILE A 291 8.73 2.76 -12.52
CA ILE A 291 9.75 3.66 -11.97
C ILE A 291 10.00 3.29 -10.50
N GLY A 292 11.26 3.38 -10.04
CA GLY A 292 11.66 3.07 -8.67
C GLY A 292 12.25 1.67 -8.51
N GLY A 293 12.64 1.01 -9.62
CA GLY A 293 13.27 -0.31 -9.62
C GLY A 293 14.77 -0.29 -9.33
N LYS A 294 15.41 0.88 -9.42
CA LYS A 294 16.80 1.13 -9.03
C LYS A 294 16.88 2.36 -8.16
N LEU A 295 17.77 2.38 -7.17
CA LEU A 295 17.95 3.55 -6.31
C LEU A 295 18.34 4.82 -7.11
N THR A 296 19.05 4.66 -8.23
CA THR A 296 19.40 5.76 -9.16
C THR A 296 18.19 6.48 -9.76
N GLU A 297 17.05 5.81 -9.89
CA GLU A 297 15.84 6.41 -10.47
C GLU A 297 15.21 7.44 -9.51
N PHE A 298 15.41 7.27 -8.20
CA PHE A 298 15.02 8.25 -7.18
C PHE A 298 15.98 9.44 -7.12
N ARG A 299 17.29 9.22 -7.27
CA ARG A 299 18.28 10.30 -7.45
C ARG A 299 17.91 11.20 -8.62
N ASP A 300 17.64 10.59 -9.77
CA ASP A 300 17.33 11.31 -11.00
C ASP A 300 15.97 12.02 -10.92
N LEU A 301 15.03 11.51 -10.11
CA LEU A 301 13.78 12.19 -9.75
C LEU A 301 14.00 13.39 -8.83
N LEU A 302 14.78 13.22 -7.75
CA LEU A 302 15.07 14.28 -6.77
C LEU A 302 15.80 15.46 -7.43
N ALA A 303 16.71 15.18 -8.39
CA ALA A 303 17.39 16.19 -9.19
C ALA A 303 16.45 17.02 -10.09
N MET A 304 15.22 16.56 -10.35
CA MET A 304 14.18 17.29 -11.09
C MET A 304 13.18 18.04 -10.19
N ILE A 305 13.25 17.87 -8.86
CA ILE A 305 12.37 18.51 -7.89
C ILE A 305 13.12 19.69 -7.22
N PRO A 306 12.51 20.89 -7.08
CA PRO A 306 13.15 22.03 -6.42
C PRO A 306 13.59 21.74 -4.97
N GLN A 307 14.78 22.21 -4.60
CA GLN A 307 15.48 21.85 -3.36
C GLN A 307 14.67 22.17 -2.09
N GLU A 308 13.86 23.24 -2.11
CA GLU A 308 12.98 23.62 -1.00
C GLU A 308 11.93 22.56 -0.65
N TYR A 309 11.59 21.68 -1.58
CA TYR A 309 10.64 20.59 -1.38
C TYR A 309 11.27 19.26 -0.94
N HIS A 310 12.60 19.11 -0.99
CA HIS A 310 13.28 17.85 -0.69
C HIS A 310 13.00 17.34 0.73
N SER A 311 12.86 18.25 1.71
CA SER A 311 12.46 17.92 3.08
C SER A 311 11.10 17.21 3.18
N ARG A 312 10.21 17.50 2.21
CA ARG A 312 8.86 16.94 2.07
C ARG A 312 8.76 15.87 0.97
N ILE A 313 9.87 15.27 0.53
CA ILE A 313 9.88 14.03 -0.26
C ILE A 313 10.47 12.91 0.60
N GLY A 314 9.72 11.81 0.70
CA GLY A 314 10.11 10.60 1.42
C GLY A 314 10.24 9.40 0.49
N ILE A 315 10.87 8.34 1.00
CA ILE A 315 10.94 7.02 0.36
C ILE A 315 10.58 5.93 1.35
N CYS A 316 9.85 4.92 0.87
CA CYS A 316 9.56 3.68 1.57
C CYS A 316 10.41 2.56 0.95
N ILE A 317 11.11 1.79 1.80
CA ILE A 317 11.78 0.56 1.37
C ILE A 317 10.81 -0.60 1.58
N ASP A 318 10.29 -1.16 0.48
CA ASP A 318 9.68 -2.49 0.51
C ASP A 318 10.75 -3.57 0.29
N THR A 319 10.78 -4.54 1.21
CA THR A 319 11.78 -5.61 1.20
C THR A 319 11.57 -6.60 0.05
N CYS A 320 10.34 -6.96 -0.29
CA CYS A 320 10.02 -7.88 -1.38
C CYS A 320 10.34 -7.26 -2.75
N HIS A 321 9.99 -6.00 -2.96
CA HIS A 321 10.23 -5.23 -4.18
C HIS A 321 11.72 -5.01 -4.41
N SER A 322 12.45 -4.54 -3.40
CA SER A 322 13.91 -4.34 -3.48
C SER A 322 14.63 -5.66 -3.82
N PHE A 323 14.21 -6.77 -3.20
CA PHE A 323 14.72 -8.11 -3.49
C PHE A 323 14.35 -8.60 -4.90
N ALA A 324 13.10 -8.41 -5.32
CA ALA A 324 12.62 -8.76 -6.66
C ALA A 324 13.28 -7.91 -7.77
N ALA A 325 13.71 -6.68 -7.46
CA ALA A 325 14.49 -5.84 -8.37
C ALA A 325 15.95 -6.33 -8.52
N GLY A 326 16.54 -6.89 -7.47
CA GLY A 326 17.84 -7.58 -7.51
C GLY A 326 18.72 -7.41 -6.26
N TYR A 327 18.37 -6.48 -5.37
CA TYR A 327 19.15 -6.20 -4.16
C TYR A 327 19.13 -7.40 -3.19
N ASP A 328 20.25 -7.63 -2.51
CA ASP A 328 20.33 -8.63 -1.45
C ASP A 328 20.07 -7.96 -0.10
N LEU A 329 18.98 -8.33 0.57
CA LEU A 329 18.66 -7.90 1.93
C LEU A 329 18.77 -9.05 2.95
N ALA A 330 19.00 -10.28 2.47
CA ALA A 330 19.03 -11.49 3.28
C ALA A 330 20.38 -11.68 3.96
N SER A 331 21.48 -11.55 3.20
CA SER A 331 22.82 -11.62 3.80
C SER A 331 23.15 -10.29 4.50
N PRO A 332 23.79 -10.31 5.69
CA PRO A 332 24.24 -9.08 6.34
C PRO A 332 25.19 -8.21 5.49
N PRO A 333 26.14 -8.77 4.71
CA PRO A 333 26.95 -7.99 3.78
C PRO A 333 26.12 -7.35 2.65
N GLY A 334 25.15 -8.07 2.10
CA GLY A 334 24.22 -7.56 1.09
C GLY A 334 23.37 -6.40 1.61
N PHE A 335 22.77 -6.59 2.79
CA PHE A 335 21.97 -5.57 3.46
C PHE A 335 22.78 -4.29 3.73
N GLN A 336 24.02 -4.41 4.23
CA GLN A 336 24.88 -3.24 4.44
C GLN A 336 25.34 -2.60 3.11
N ALA A 337 25.54 -3.37 2.04
CA ALA A 337 25.81 -2.82 0.71
C ALA A 337 24.61 -2.04 0.15
N PHE A 338 23.38 -2.56 0.29
CA PHE A 338 22.15 -1.87 -0.08
C PHE A 338 21.94 -0.58 0.74
N MET A 339 22.11 -0.65 2.06
CA MET A 339 21.97 0.51 2.94
C MET A 339 23.06 1.56 2.69
N LYS A 340 24.23 1.16 2.18
CA LYS A 340 25.27 2.06 1.70
C LYS A 340 24.88 2.71 0.36
N GLU A 341 24.40 1.93 -0.62
CA GLU A 341 23.92 2.47 -1.91
C GLU A 341 22.76 3.47 -1.69
N PHE A 342 21.86 3.19 -0.75
CA PHE A 342 20.78 4.12 -0.38
C PHE A 342 21.33 5.46 0.11
N GLU A 343 22.32 5.46 1.02
CA GLU A 343 22.96 6.70 1.49
C GLU A 343 23.73 7.43 0.37
N GLU A 344 24.51 6.71 -0.45
CA GLU A 344 25.33 7.32 -1.51
C GLU A 344 24.52 7.84 -2.71
N VAL A 345 23.34 7.27 -2.99
CA VAL A 345 22.52 7.60 -4.17
C VAL A 345 21.34 8.51 -3.84
N ILE A 346 20.80 8.43 -2.61
CA ILE A 346 19.57 9.13 -2.19
C ILE A 346 19.82 9.94 -0.91
N GLY A 347 20.44 9.31 0.09
CA GLY A 347 20.63 9.86 1.43
C GLY A 347 19.48 9.48 2.37
N LEU A 348 19.84 9.01 3.57
CA LEU A 348 18.93 8.55 4.62
C LEU A 348 17.96 9.63 5.10
N GLN A 349 18.25 10.92 4.86
CA GLN A 349 17.31 12.02 5.14
C GLN A 349 16.00 11.94 4.36
N HIS A 350 15.89 11.09 3.33
CA HIS A 350 14.62 10.79 2.62
C HIS A 350 13.91 9.53 3.11
N LEU A 351 14.53 8.65 3.90
CA LEU A 351 13.85 7.46 4.40
C LEU A 351 12.70 7.84 5.34
N ARG A 352 11.50 7.30 5.11
CA ARG A 352 10.29 7.62 5.90
C ARG A 352 9.48 6.42 6.35
N ALA A 353 9.67 5.25 5.76
CA ALA A 353 8.88 4.05 6.03
C ALA A 353 9.59 2.78 5.56
N LEU A 354 9.11 1.64 6.04
CA LEU A 354 9.39 0.33 5.46
C LEU A 354 8.11 -0.47 5.25
N HIS A 355 8.02 -1.20 4.16
CA HIS A 355 7.08 -2.30 3.99
C HIS A 355 7.83 -3.62 4.22
N LEU A 356 7.34 -4.44 5.15
CA LEU A 356 7.97 -5.68 5.58
C LEU A 356 7.25 -6.85 4.92
N ASN A 357 7.76 -7.23 3.76
CA ASN A 357 7.21 -8.29 2.92
C ASN A 357 8.31 -9.28 2.53
N ASP A 358 8.12 -10.56 2.85
CA ASP A 358 8.96 -11.63 2.30
C ASP A 358 8.57 -11.87 0.82
N SER A 359 9.40 -12.53 0.02
CA SER A 359 9.15 -12.73 -1.40
C SER A 359 8.80 -14.18 -1.72
N LYS A 360 7.66 -14.42 -2.39
CA LYS A 360 7.35 -15.73 -2.99
C LYS A 360 8.22 -16.05 -4.21
N ALA A 361 9.02 -15.12 -4.71
CA ALA A 361 9.83 -15.28 -5.93
C ALA A 361 11.32 -15.03 -5.67
N PRO A 362 12.23 -15.66 -6.44
CA PRO A 362 13.68 -15.49 -6.23
C PRO A 362 14.16 -14.06 -6.49
N ARG A 363 15.35 -13.73 -5.99
CA ARG A 363 15.99 -12.42 -6.13
C ARG A 363 16.14 -12.02 -7.60
N GLY A 364 15.86 -10.76 -7.93
CA GLY A 364 15.94 -10.25 -9.30
C GLY A 364 14.86 -10.76 -10.27
N SER A 365 13.86 -11.50 -9.79
CA SER A 365 12.81 -12.09 -10.63
C SER A 365 11.80 -11.09 -11.23
N LYS A 366 11.80 -9.84 -10.76
CA LYS A 366 10.88 -8.76 -11.17
C LYS A 366 9.41 -9.13 -11.03
N ARG A 367 9.08 -9.76 -9.90
CA ARG A 367 7.75 -10.22 -9.49
C ARG A 367 7.45 -9.71 -8.08
N ASP A 368 6.62 -8.68 -7.99
CA ASP A 368 5.82 -8.41 -6.78
C ASP A 368 4.93 -9.65 -6.52
N LEU A 369 5.24 -10.38 -5.43
CA LEU A 369 4.48 -11.51 -4.90
C LEU A 369 4.82 -11.72 -3.41
N HIS A 370 4.18 -10.97 -2.50
CA HIS A 370 4.49 -11.03 -1.05
C HIS A 370 4.26 -12.42 -0.43
N ALA A 371 5.19 -12.89 0.39
CA ALA A 371 5.13 -14.09 1.25
C ALA A 371 4.98 -13.69 2.74
N ASN A 372 4.77 -14.67 3.61
CA ASN A 372 4.77 -14.44 5.06
C ASN A 372 6.21 -14.43 5.61
N ILE A 373 6.44 -13.70 6.69
CA ILE A 373 7.78 -13.45 7.26
C ILE A 373 8.54 -14.76 7.51
N GLY A 374 9.71 -14.91 6.87
CA GLY A 374 10.59 -16.08 7.00
C GLY A 374 10.24 -17.26 6.07
N THR A 375 9.08 -17.23 5.40
CA THR A 375 8.62 -18.33 4.54
C THR A 375 9.06 -18.20 3.07
N GLY A 376 9.45 -17.01 2.64
CA GLY A 376 9.84 -16.73 1.27
C GLY A 376 11.35 -16.80 1.03
N PHE A 377 11.76 -16.25 -0.11
CA PHE A 377 13.15 -16.25 -0.56
C PHE A 377 14.04 -15.21 0.14
N LEU A 378 13.49 -14.30 0.95
CA LEU A 378 14.27 -13.42 1.82
C LEU A 378 14.69 -14.15 3.12
N GLY A 379 13.83 -15.04 3.64
CA GLY A 379 14.10 -15.79 4.86
C GLY A 379 14.11 -14.91 6.13
N LEU A 380 14.31 -15.54 7.30
CA LEU A 380 14.20 -14.84 8.58
C LEU A 380 15.35 -13.84 8.79
N ARG A 381 16.56 -14.16 8.33
CA ARG A 381 17.76 -13.30 8.43
C ARG A 381 17.56 -11.90 7.85
N ALA A 382 16.78 -11.74 6.77
CA ALA A 382 16.47 -10.44 6.21
C ALA A 382 15.73 -9.53 7.21
N PHE A 383 14.75 -10.09 7.91
CA PHE A 383 13.96 -9.36 8.90
C PHE A 383 14.74 -9.15 10.20
N HIS A 384 15.65 -10.07 10.55
CA HIS A 384 16.60 -9.86 11.63
C HIS A 384 17.49 -8.63 11.38
N ASN A 385 18.03 -8.50 10.17
CA ASN A 385 18.84 -7.34 9.75
C ASN A 385 18.04 -6.03 9.92
N VAL A 386 16.77 -6.01 9.47
CA VAL A 386 15.87 -4.85 9.56
C VAL A 386 15.50 -4.49 11.01
N MET A 387 15.07 -5.47 11.81
CA MET A 387 14.60 -5.24 13.19
C MET A 387 15.72 -4.83 14.16
N ASN A 388 16.99 -4.92 13.74
CA ASN A 388 18.17 -4.54 14.50
C ASN A 388 18.95 -3.36 13.90
N GLU A 389 18.44 -2.70 12.86
CA GLU A 389 19.09 -1.56 12.19
C GLU A 389 18.71 -0.21 12.86
N PRO A 390 19.63 0.48 13.57
CA PRO A 390 19.30 1.71 14.31
C PRO A 390 18.80 2.86 13.42
N ARG A 391 19.13 2.86 12.13
CA ARG A 391 18.62 3.86 11.17
C ARG A 391 17.11 3.79 10.93
N PHE A 392 16.43 2.74 11.38
CA PHE A 392 14.98 2.55 11.20
C PHE A 392 14.14 2.84 12.45
N GLU A 393 14.75 3.22 13.57
CA GLU A 393 14.02 3.49 14.82
C GLU A 393 12.99 4.62 14.66
N GLY A 394 11.78 4.39 15.19
CA GLY A 394 10.65 5.32 15.11
C GLY A 394 9.98 5.43 13.73
N LEU A 395 10.49 4.74 12.69
CA LEU A 395 9.82 4.67 11.38
C LEU A 395 8.62 3.70 11.41
N PRO A 396 7.54 3.98 10.66
CA PRO A 396 6.45 3.03 10.47
C PRO A 396 6.93 1.85 9.61
N MET A 397 6.77 0.65 10.16
CA MET A 397 7.06 -0.62 9.50
C MET A 397 5.75 -1.38 9.27
N VAL A 398 5.43 -1.72 8.03
CA VAL A 398 4.08 -2.18 7.63
C VAL A 398 4.16 -3.54 6.93
N LEU A 399 3.52 -4.56 7.51
CA LEU A 399 3.22 -5.83 6.85
C LEU A 399 2.15 -5.64 5.77
N GLU A 400 2.43 -6.09 4.55
CA GLU A 400 1.43 -6.29 3.48
C GLU A 400 1.40 -7.77 3.04
N THR A 401 1.78 -8.64 3.96
CA THR A 401 1.87 -10.08 3.83
C THR A 401 0.48 -10.70 3.61
N PRO A 402 0.40 -11.86 2.94
CA PRO A 402 -0.88 -12.50 2.62
C PRO A 402 -1.56 -13.08 3.86
N ILE A 403 -2.84 -12.75 4.05
CA ILE A 403 -3.68 -13.27 5.16
C ILE A 403 -4.88 -14.09 4.70
N ASP A 404 -5.07 -14.29 3.39
CA ASP A 404 -6.17 -15.09 2.83
C ASP A 404 -5.95 -16.59 3.04
N ARG A 405 -6.82 -17.24 3.82
CA ARG A 405 -6.81 -18.69 4.10
C ARG A 405 -8.03 -19.39 3.50
N PRO A 406 -7.93 -20.64 3.00
CA PRO A 406 -9.07 -21.40 2.50
C PRO A 406 -10.17 -21.59 3.57
N VAL A 407 -11.43 -21.39 3.19
CA VAL A 407 -12.59 -21.59 4.09
C VAL A 407 -12.69 -23.04 4.60
N SER A 408 -12.12 -24.00 3.86
CA SER A 408 -11.98 -25.41 4.24
C SER A 408 -11.10 -25.67 5.47
N MET A 409 -10.32 -24.70 5.94
CA MET A 409 -9.53 -24.79 7.17
C MET A 409 -10.29 -24.35 8.43
N ILE A 410 -11.31 -23.48 8.29
CA ILE A 410 -12.07 -22.91 9.42
C ILE A 410 -12.81 -24.00 10.22
N SER A 411 -13.29 -25.04 9.52
CA SER A 411 -14.03 -26.15 10.13
C SER A 411 -13.16 -27.19 10.84
N LYS A 412 -11.83 -26.99 10.92
CA LYS A 412 -10.88 -27.92 11.56
C LYS A 412 -10.22 -27.38 12.83
N SER A 413 -10.50 -26.14 13.24
CA SER A 413 -10.03 -25.63 14.53
C SER A 413 -10.75 -26.34 15.70
N PRO A 414 -10.02 -26.95 16.65
CA PRO A 414 -10.64 -27.71 17.73
C PRO A 414 -11.24 -26.79 18.79
N VAL A 415 -12.53 -26.45 18.64
CA VAL A 415 -13.35 -26.04 19.79
C VAL A 415 -13.43 -27.25 20.72
N GLN A 416 -12.90 -27.13 21.94
CA GLN A 416 -12.98 -28.15 22.97
C GLN A 416 -14.44 -28.52 23.24
N LYS A 417 -14.89 -29.66 22.71
CA LYS A 417 -16.04 -30.35 23.28
C LYS A 417 -15.56 -30.99 24.58
N LYS A 418 -16.23 -30.68 25.69
CA LYS A 418 -16.14 -31.50 26.89
C LYS A 418 -16.72 -32.86 26.57
N ASP A 419 -16.04 -33.91 27.03
CA ASP A 419 -16.59 -35.25 27.07
C ASP A 419 -17.76 -35.30 28.07
N GLN A 420 -18.84 -35.97 27.67
CA GLN A 420 -19.85 -36.50 28.58
C GLN A 420 -20.29 -37.84 28.00
N ASP A 421 -19.93 -38.91 28.69
CA ASP A 421 -20.34 -40.26 28.35
C ASP A 421 -21.83 -40.46 28.63
N SER A 422 -22.52 -41.17 27.74
CA SER A 422 -23.76 -41.87 28.05
C SER A 422 -24.00 -42.98 27.03
N ASP A 423 -23.95 -44.23 27.48
CA ASP A 423 -24.30 -45.39 26.66
C ASP A 423 -25.76 -45.36 26.18
N GLY A 424 -26.02 -45.93 25.00
CA GLY A 424 -27.37 -45.95 24.43
C GLY A 424 -27.44 -46.61 23.06
N ALA A 425 -27.34 -47.94 23.01
CA ALA A 425 -27.53 -48.71 21.78
C ALA A 425 -29.02 -48.93 21.47
N ALA A 426 -29.47 -48.53 20.26
CA ALA A 426 -30.79 -48.86 19.72
C ALA A 426 -30.79 -48.80 18.17
N ASP A 427 -31.80 -49.45 17.57
CA ASP A 427 -31.86 -49.92 16.18
C ASP A 427 -31.87 -48.90 15.03
N VAL A 428 -31.60 -49.45 13.84
CA VAL A 428 -31.72 -48.83 12.51
C VAL A 428 -33.18 -48.85 12.01
N PRO A 429 -33.63 -47.78 11.34
CA PRO A 429 -34.33 -47.98 10.07
C PRO A 429 -33.62 -47.31 8.89
N THR A 430 -33.51 -48.04 7.77
CA THR A 430 -32.95 -47.53 6.51
C THR A 430 -33.94 -46.59 5.83
N SER A 431 -33.46 -45.43 5.36
CA SER A 431 -34.23 -44.59 4.42
C SER A 431 -33.38 -44.22 3.20
N ASN A 432 -33.93 -44.49 2.01
CA ASN A 432 -33.28 -44.20 0.74
C ASN A 432 -33.23 -42.68 0.50
N ASN A 433 -32.03 -42.09 0.46
CA ASN A 433 -31.86 -40.71 0.01
C ASN A 433 -30.97 -40.64 -1.24
N LYS A 434 -31.56 -40.20 -2.35
CA LYS A 434 -30.92 -40.21 -3.68
C LYS A 434 -29.71 -39.28 -3.68
N LYS A 435 -28.53 -39.79 -4.05
CA LYS A 435 -27.35 -38.97 -4.34
C LYS A 435 -27.64 -38.02 -5.52
N LYS A 436 -28.15 -36.81 -5.25
CA LYS A 436 -28.11 -35.71 -6.20
C LYS A 436 -26.63 -35.43 -6.50
N ALA A 437 -26.20 -35.72 -7.73
CA ALA A 437 -24.85 -35.42 -8.17
C ALA A 437 -24.61 -33.91 -8.03
N GLN A 438 -23.62 -33.52 -7.24
CA GLN A 438 -23.12 -32.14 -7.26
C GLN A 438 -22.53 -31.88 -8.65
N PRO A 439 -22.80 -30.72 -9.27
CA PRO A 439 -22.15 -30.36 -10.52
C PRO A 439 -20.64 -30.29 -10.29
N LYS A 440 -19.86 -31.02 -11.11
CA LYS A 440 -18.39 -30.99 -11.03
C LYS A 440 -17.92 -29.54 -11.20
N ARG A 441 -17.29 -28.97 -10.16
CA ARG A 441 -16.63 -27.66 -10.27
C ARG A 441 -15.61 -27.72 -11.42
N PRO A 442 -15.51 -26.69 -12.28
CA PRO A 442 -14.46 -26.66 -13.29
C PRO A 442 -13.09 -26.67 -12.61
N ALA A 443 -12.13 -27.40 -13.19
CA ALA A 443 -10.83 -27.74 -12.59
C ALA A 443 -9.87 -26.55 -12.31
N ASN A 444 -10.37 -25.31 -12.38
CA ASN A 444 -9.63 -24.08 -12.15
C ASN A 444 -10.35 -23.08 -11.21
N SER A 445 -11.48 -23.45 -10.60
CA SER A 445 -12.11 -22.58 -9.58
C SER A 445 -11.31 -22.65 -8.28
N LYS A 446 -10.60 -21.56 -7.92
CA LYS A 446 -9.95 -21.43 -6.61
C LYS A 446 -10.94 -21.72 -5.47
N GLU A 447 -10.44 -22.23 -4.35
CA GLU A 447 -11.24 -22.32 -3.12
C GLU A 447 -11.64 -20.90 -2.64
N PRO A 448 -12.83 -20.72 -2.04
CA PRO A 448 -13.15 -19.49 -1.34
C PRO A 448 -12.16 -19.26 -0.19
N THR A 449 -11.61 -18.06 -0.09
CA THR A 449 -10.74 -17.65 1.02
C THR A 449 -11.47 -16.71 1.99
N VAL A 450 -10.92 -16.60 3.19
CA VAL A 450 -11.23 -15.55 4.17
C VAL A 450 -9.92 -14.94 4.66
N ALA A 451 -9.93 -13.63 4.92
CA ALA A 451 -8.82 -12.97 5.59
C ALA A 451 -8.76 -13.39 7.08
N ASP A 452 -7.56 -13.77 7.55
CA ASP A 452 -7.26 -14.12 8.94
C ASP A 452 -6.25 -13.12 9.55
N PRO A 453 -6.72 -12.07 10.28
CA PRO A 453 -5.86 -11.09 10.93
C PRO A 453 -4.89 -11.68 11.97
N SER A 454 -5.08 -12.92 12.43
CA SER A 454 -4.13 -13.56 13.35
C SER A 454 -2.78 -13.86 12.70
N VAL A 455 -2.70 -13.87 11.36
CA VAL A 455 -1.44 -13.93 10.61
C VAL A 455 -0.57 -12.72 10.93
N TRP A 456 -1.09 -11.51 10.76
CA TRP A 456 -0.36 -10.28 11.12
C TRP A 456 -0.07 -10.19 12.62
N ALA A 457 -0.99 -10.65 13.50
CA ALA A 457 -0.73 -10.66 14.94
C ALA A 457 0.52 -11.51 15.29
N ARG A 458 0.68 -12.68 14.66
CA ARG A 458 1.87 -13.53 14.82
C ARG A 458 3.11 -12.95 14.12
N GLU A 459 2.97 -12.32 12.97
CA GLU A 459 4.11 -11.71 12.28
C GLU A 459 4.65 -10.46 12.99
N ILE A 460 3.78 -9.67 13.64
CA ILE A 460 4.19 -8.57 14.52
C ILE A 460 4.94 -9.12 15.73
N GLU A 461 4.43 -10.19 16.35
CA GLU A 461 5.10 -10.88 17.47
C GLU A 461 6.47 -11.44 17.10
N LEU A 462 6.55 -12.12 15.95
CA LEU A 462 7.78 -12.64 15.37
C LEU A 462 8.80 -11.51 15.18
N LEU A 463 8.43 -10.44 14.49
CA LEU A 463 9.30 -9.29 14.24
C LEU A 463 9.77 -8.61 15.53
N GLU A 464 8.87 -8.40 16.51
CA GLU A 464 9.24 -7.86 17.82
C GLU A 464 10.24 -8.78 18.57
N SER A 465 10.13 -10.10 18.42
CA SER A 465 11.05 -11.05 19.06
C SER A 465 12.45 -11.08 18.45
N LEU A 466 12.64 -10.62 17.20
CA LEU A 466 13.96 -10.54 16.56
C LEU A 466 14.83 -9.40 17.12
N ILE A 467 14.24 -8.44 17.85
CA ILE A 467 14.96 -7.27 18.39
C ILE A 467 15.93 -7.71 19.49
N GLY A 468 17.23 -7.64 19.22
CA GLY A 468 18.29 -8.06 20.15
C GLY A 468 18.53 -9.57 20.24
N MET A 469 17.82 -10.38 19.45
CA MET A 469 18.07 -11.82 19.34
C MET A 469 19.44 -12.08 18.68
N ASP A 470 20.23 -13.01 19.20
CA ASP A 470 21.46 -13.47 18.54
C ASP A 470 21.09 -14.36 17.33
N PRO A 471 21.44 -13.97 16.08
CA PRO A 471 21.10 -14.75 14.90
C PRO A 471 21.92 -16.06 14.78
N GLU A 472 22.98 -16.24 15.57
CA GLU A 472 23.76 -17.48 15.59
C GLU A 472 23.31 -18.44 16.71
N SER A 473 22.30 -18.04 17.50
CA SER A 473 21.70 -18.84 18.57
C SER A 473 20.97 -20.10 18.06
N PRO A 474 20.87 -21.17 18.88
CA PRO A 474 20.00 -22.30 18.60
C PRO A 474 18.54 -21.90 18.36
N GLU A 475 18.04 -20.92 19.11
CA GLU A 475 16.66 -20.44 19.05
C GLU A 475 16.35 -19.77 17.71
N PHE A 476 17.20 -18.84 17.25
CA PHE A 476 17.04 -18.20 15.94
C PHE A 476 17.14 -19.23 14.81
N ARG A 477 18.14 -20.12 14.87
CA ARG A 477 18.37 -21.12 13.82
C ARG A 477 17.25 -22.16 13.73
N ALA A 478 16.65 -22.55 14.85
CA ALA A 478 15.47 -23.43 14.85
C ALA A 478 14.24 -22.73 14.25
N LEU A 479 14.02 -21.46 14.60
CA LEU A 479 12.91 -20.64 14.08
C LEU A 479 13.05 -20.36 12.57
N GLU A 480 14.26 -20.04 12.11
CA GLU A 480 14.56 -19.87 10.69
C GLU A 480 14.37 -21.18 9.90
N ALA A 481 14.85 -22.31 10.43
CA ALA A 481 14.65 -23.62 9.81
C ALA A 481 13.16 -24.01 9.73
N GLN A 482 12.37 -23.73 10.77
CA GLN A 482 10.92 -23.98 10.77
C GLN A 482 10.20 -23.15 9.70
N LEU A 483 10.41 -21.83 9.67
CA LEU A 483 9.75 -20.94 8.71
C LEU A 483 10.21 -21.23 7.27
N ALA A 484 11.48 -21.59 7.09
CA ALA A 484 11.99 -22.08 5.82
C ALA A 484 11.29 -23.38 5.38
N GLU A 485 10.99 -24.30 6.30
CA GLU A 485 10.22 -25.53 5.98
C GLU A 485 8.76 -25.21 5.62
N GLU A 486 8.06 -24.40 6.42
CA GLU A 486 6.66 -24.01 6.16
C GLU A 486 6.48 -23.36 4.77
N GLY A 487 7.51 -22.66 4.28
CA GLY A 487 7.52 -22.06 2.95
C GLY A 487 8.03 -22.95 1.80
N ARG A 488 8.52 -24.17 2.06
CA ARG A 488 9.27 -25.00 1.08
C ARG A 488 8.51 -25.24 -0.23
N GLU A 489 7.33 -25.89 -0.18
CA GLU A 489 6.51 -26.20 -1.37
C GLU A 489 6.16 -24.91 -2.16
N MET A 490 5.91 -23.83 -1.43
CA MET A 490 5.57 -22.53 -2.02
C MET A 490 6.75 -21.96 -2.83
N ARG A 491 7.98 -22.02 -2.30
CA ARG A 491 9.17 -21.54 -2.99
C ARG A 491 9.52 -22.41 -4.19
N GLU A 492 9.54 -23.74 -4.05
CA GLU A 492 9.81 -24.70 -5.13
C GLU A 492 8.86 -24.47 -6.33
N LYS A 493 7.56 -24.40 -6.05
CA LYS A 493 6.49 -24.14 -7.03
C LYS A 493 6.60 -22.78 -7.72
N GLN A 494 7.24 -21.79 -7.10
CA GLN A 494 7.45 -20.46 -7.67
C GLN A 494 8.77 -20.34 -8.43
N GLN A 495 9.78 -21.10 -8.01
CA GLN A 495 11.04 -21.31 -8.73
C GLN A 495 10.76 -21.96 -10.09
N GLU A 496 10.03 -23.09 -10.11
CA GLU A 496 9.60 -23.72 -11.37
C GLU A 496 8.84 -22.75 -12.29
N GLN A 497 7.93 -21.94 -11.74
CA GLN A 497 7.18 -20.94 -12.52
C GLN A 497 8.05 -19.79 -13.05
N TYR A 498 9.21 -19.54 -12.42
CA TYR A 498 10.17 -18.55 -12.86
C TYR A 498 11.10 -19.12 -13.94
N GLU A 499 11.64 -20.31 -13.73
CA GLU A 499 12.46 -21.05 -14.71
C GLU A 499 11.69 -21.29 -16.02
N ARG A 500 10.46 -21.82 -15.94
CA ARG A 500 9.57 -22.01 -17.11
C ARG A 500 9.28 -20.69 -17.87
N LYS A 501 9.42 -19.52 -17.23
CA LYS A 501 9.31 -18.21 -17.89
C LYS A 501 10.62 -17.79 -18.54
N LEU A 502 11.77 -17.95 -17.87
CA LEU A 502 13.08 -17.69 -18.46
C LEU A 502 13.28 -18.53 -19.73
N ASP A 503 13.00 -19.83 -19.64
CA ASP A 503 12.89 -20.77 -20.76
C ASP A 503 12.06 -20.21 -21.92
N ALA A 504 10.85 -19.74 -21.62
CA ALA A 504 9.91 -19.24 -22.61
C ALA A 504 10.34 -17.89 -23.23
N GLU A 505 11.15 -17.10 -22.53
CA GLU A 505 11.73 -15.86 -23.05
C GLU A 505 12.98 -16.13 -23.90
N GLU A 506 13.85 -17.06 -23.50
CA GLU A 506 14.99 -17.49 -24.31
C GLU A 506 14.51 -18.19 -25.59
N LYS A 507 13.51 -19.07 -25.49
CA LYS A 507 12.84 -19.72 -26.63
C LYS A 507 12.06 -18.74 -27.51
N LYS A 508 11.86 -17.48 -27.09
CA LYS A 508 11.37 -16.38 -27.96
C LYS A 508 12.53 -15.61 -28.59
N LYS A 509 13.57 -15.25 -27.82
CA LYS A 509 14.78 -14.54 -28.30
C LYS A 509 15.46 -15.32 -29.43
N THR A 510 15.54 -16.64 -29.30
CA THR A 510 16.12 -17.55 -30.32
C THR A 510 15.25 -17.78 -31.55
N LYS A 511 13.98 -17.34 -31.58
CA LYS A 511 13.00 -17.66 -32.64
C LYS A 511 12.57 -16.49 -33.53
N SER A 512 13.31 -15.38 -33.56
CA SER A 512 12.98 -14.21 -34.39
C SER A 512 14.20 -13.56 -35.05
N PRO A 513 14.20 -13.35 -36.39
CA PRO A 513 13.56 -14.20 -37.40
C PRO A 513 14.51 -14.58 -38.55
N ARG A 514 14.45 -15.83 -39.04
CA ARG A 514 14.92 -16.12 -40.41
C ARG A 514 14.09 -15.28 -41.39
N LYS A 515 14.75 -14.66 -42.39
CA LYS A 515 14.11 -13.78 -43.38
C LYS A 515 12.87 -14.44 -43.98
N LYS A 516 11.68 -13.88 -43.75
CA LYS A 516 10.54 -14.10 -44.65
C LYS A 516 10.85 -13.33 -45.93
N ASN A 517 11.12 -14.04 -47.02
CA ASN A 517 11.17 -13.41 -48.34
C ASN A 517 9.80 -12.75 -48.61
N GLN A 518 9.81 -11.46 -48.93
CA GLN A 518 8.63 -10.79 -49.46
C GLN A 518 8.37 -11.35 -50.87
N LYS A 519 7.41 -12.26 -51.00
CA LYS A 519 6.68 -12.37 -52.27
C LYS A 519 5.92 -11.07 -52.45
N THR A 520 6.18 -10.37 -53.55
CA THR A 520 5.58 -9.07 -53.81
C THR A 520 4.11 -9.23 -54.19
N LEU A 521 3.29 -8.22 -53.89
CA LEU A 521 1.84 -8.23 -54.15
C LEU A 521 1.52 -8.52 -55.64
N MET A 522 2.45 -8.17 -56.53
CA MET A 522 2.36 -8.34 -57.97
C MET A 522 2.38 -9.82 -58.43
N GLU A 523 3.00 -10.74 -57.67
CA GLU A 523 2.92 -12.17 -57.96
C GLU A 523 1.51 -12.74 -57.72
N MET A 524 0.73 -12.16 -56.81
CA MET A 524 -0.59 -12.68 -56.42
C MET A 524 -1.72 -12.24 -57.37
N MET A 525 -1.53 -11.17 -58.15
CA MET A 525 -2.60 -10.60 -58.99
C MET A 525 -2.71 -11.23 -60.39
N ASN A 526 -1.68 -11.94 -60.88
CA ASN A 526 -1.71 -12.61 -62.19
C ASN A 526 -2.29 -14.04 -62.15
N GLY A 527 -2.80 -14.49 -60.99
CA GLY A 527 -3.20 -15.88 -60.73
C GLY A 527 -4.63 -16.28 -61.07
N ALA A 528 -5.38 -15.52 -61.88
CA ALA A 528 -6.79 -15.83 -62.15
C ALA A 528 -7.27 -15.38 -63.55
N GLY A 529 -7.35 -16.31 -64.54
CA GLY A 529 -7.98 -15.94 -65.80
C GLY A 529 -7.90 -16.85 -67.03
N LYS A 530 -8.45 -18.09 -66.99
CA LYS A 530 -9.48 -18.53 -67.97
C LYS A 530 -10.06 -19.93 -67.71
N LYS A 531 -11.29 -20.11 -68.18
CA LYS A 531 -12.13 -21.32 -68.09
C LYS A 531 -11.54 -22.46 -68.93
N GLY A 532 -11.63 -23.69 -68.45
CA GLY A 532 -11.33 -24.90 -69.24
C GLY A 532 -12.58 -25.57 -69.83
N LYS A 533 -12.38 -26.41 -70.86
CA LYS A 533 -13.25 -27.54 -71.25
C LYS A 533 -12.61 -28.33 -72.40
N ALA A 534 -12.30 -29.62 -72.21
CA ALA A 534 -12.56 -30.73 -73.15
C ALA A 534 -11.84 -32.06 -72.77
N ASN A 535 -12.65 -33.09 -72.48
CA ASN A 535 -12.52 -34.51 -72.88
C ASN A 535 -11.24 -35.37 -72.72
N LYS A 536 -11.49 -36.53 -72.09
CA LYS A 536 -11.20 -37.93 -72.51
C LYS A 536 -9.85 -38.62 -72.21
N ASN A 537 -10.02 -39.73 -71.46
CA ASN A 537 -9.46 -41.08 -71.65
C ASN A 537 -8.01 -41.38 -71.23
N GLY A 538 -7.78 -42.66 -70.89
CA GLY A 538 -6.60 -43.23 -70.20
C GLY A 538 -6.95 -43.47 -68.72
N SER A 539 -6.96 -44.67 -68.12
CA SER A 539 -6.04 -45.83 -68.19
C SER A 539 -4.66 -45.51 -67.57
N THR A 540 -4.10 -46.30 -66.65
CA THR A 540 -4.51 -47.66 -66.19
C THR A 540 -4.03 -47.94 -64.75
N GLU A 541 -4.53 -49.04 -64.16
CA GLU A 541 -3.86 -50.02 -63.26
C GLU A 541 -2.70 -49.58 -62.33
N ASP A 542 -2.86 -49.89 -61.03
CA ASP A 542 -2.02 -50.80 -60.21
C ASP A 542 -0.49 -50.55 -60.06
N SER A 543 0.18 -50.99 -58.99
CA SER A 543 -0.20 -51.43 -57.62
C SER A 543 1.08 -51.40 -56.75
N GLU A 544 1.01 -51.81 -55.48
CA GLU A 544 2.14 -52.41 -54.72
C GLU A 544 3.37 -51.51 -54.39
N ASP A 545 4.17 -51.76 -53.34
CA ASP A 545 3.95 -52.56 -52.12
C ASP A 545 4.71 -51.95 -50.92
N GLU A 546 4.75 -52.67 -49.79
CA GLU A 546 5.47 -52.34 -48.56
C GLU A 546 6.99 -52.05 -48.73
N GLY A 547 7.55 -51.34 -47.75
CA GLY A 547 8.99 -51.01 -47.68
C GLY A 547 9.40 -50.51 -46.29
N CYS A 548 9.37 -51.40 -45.30
CA CYS A 548 9.61 -51.07 -43.89
C CYS A 548 11.10 -51.18 -43.49
N GLN A 549 11.58 -50.25 -42.64
CA GLN A 549 12.85 -50.33 -41.88
C GLN A 549 14.17 -50.28 -42.72
N SER A 550 15.35 -49.89 -42.21
CA SER A 550 15.71 -49.19 -40.96
C SER A 550 17.17 -48.69 -40.99
N HIS A 551 17.45 -47.59 -40.28
CA HIS A 551 18.70 -47.23 -39.56
C HIS A 551 20.10 -47.28 -40.20
N THR A 552 20.92 -46.30 -39.78
CA THR A 552 22.40 -46.19 -39.85
C THR A 552 23.04 -46.09 -41.24
N GLU A 553 24.13 -45.33 -41.41
CA GLU A 553 24.92 -44.55 -40.43
C GLU A 553 24.64 -43.04 -40.48
#